data_AF-A0A9D1MQL0-F1
#
_entry.id   AF-A0A9D1MQL0-F1
#
_cell.length_a   1.000
_cell.length_b   1.000
_cell.length_c   1.000
_cell.angle_alpha   90.00
_cell.angle_beta   90.00
_cell.angle_gamma   90.00
#
_symmetry.space_group_name_H-M   'P 1'
#
loop_
_entity.id
_entity.type
_entity.pdbx_description
1 polymer ?
#
loop_
_entity_poly.entity_id
_entity_poly.type
_entity_poly.pdbx_seq_one_letter_code
_entity_poly.pdbx_strand_id
1 'polypeptide(L)'
;MDYAKIEKEALQELQTLIVPYEEAALFNTKKVIEAFRKHKVSDYYLKPSTGYAYSDVGRDTLDLIYADIFKAEKALVRSQFVSG
;
A
#
# COMPACT_ATOMS: atom_id res chain seq x y z
N MET A 1 30.79 18.98 -14.63
CA MET A 1 29.79 19.28 -13.57
C MET A 1 30.18 18.47 -12.35
N ASP A 2 30.15 19.08 -11.17
CA ASP A 2 30.41 18.38 -9.93
C ASP A 2 29.07 17.87 -9.36
N TYR A 3 28.73 16.63 -9.70
CA TYR A 3 27.46 16.02 -9.31
C TYR A 3 27.37 15.76 -7.80
N ALA A 4 28.50 15.49 -7.13
CA ALA A 4 28.53 15.22 -5.69
C ALA A 4 28.21 16.50 -4.88
N LYS A 5 28.66 17.65 -5.37
CA LYS A 5 28.30 18.94 -4.78
C LYS A 5 26.79 19.23 -4.90
N ILE A 6 26.23 19.01 -6.09
CA ILE A 6 24.79 19.24 -6.36
C ILE A 6 23.92 18.33 -5.49
N GLU A 7 24.29 17.06 -5.36
CA GLU A 7 23.59 16.10 -4.50
C GLU A 7 23.58 16.56 -3.03
N LYS A 8 24.75 16.99 -2.51
CA LYS A 8 24.88 17.44 -1.13
C LYS A 8 24.02 18.69 -0.86
N GLU A 9 24.04 19.66 -1.76
CA GLU A 9 23.26 20.90 -1.64
C GLU A 9 21.75 20.59 -1.66
N ALA A 10 21.29 19.74 -2.59
CA ALA A 10 19.89 19.32 -2.67
C ALA A 10 19.41 18.57 -1.41
N LEU A 11 20.22 17.64 -0.89
CA LEU A 11 19.88 16.90 0.33
C LEU A 11 19.80 17.82 1.55
N GLN A 12 20.65 18.85 1.62
CA GLN A 12 20.65 19.80 2.72
C GLN A 12 19.42 20.73 2.69
N GLU A 13 18.97 21.13 1.49
CA GLU A 13 17.70 21.87 1.33
C GLU A 13 16.47 21.07 1.75
N LEU A 14 16.48 19.76 1.50
CA LEU A 14 15.36 18.86 1.80
C LEU A 14 15.30 18.40 3.27
N GLN A 15 16.34 18.65 4.07
CA GLN A 15 16.50 18.07 5.40
C GLN A 15 15.31 18.35 6.34
N THR A 16 14.72 19.55 6.24
CA THR A 16 13.55 19.94 7.06
C THR A 16 12.24 19.33 6.55
N LEU A 17 12.16 18.98 5.26
CA LEU A 17 10.99 18.37 4.65
C LEU A 17 10.93 16.86 4.86
N ILE A 18 12.07 16.20 5.01
CA ILE A 18 12.15 14.73 5.15
C ILE A 18 11.37 14.24 6.39
N VAL A 19 11.54 14.92 7.53
CA VAL A 19 10.97 14.50 8.82
C VAL A 19 9.44 14.26 8.76
N PRO A 20 8.60 15.21 8.32
CA PRO A 20 7.15 14.97 8.25
C PRO A 20 6.78 13.87 7.23
N TYR A 21 7.56 13.67 6.16
CA TYR A 21 7.31 12.57 5.23
C TYR A 21 7.64 11.21 5.84
N GLU A 22 8.70 11.11 6.63
CA GLU A 22 9.04 9.88 7.37
C GLU A 22 7.97 9.53 8.40
N GLU A 23 7.47 10.54 9.14
CA GLU A 23 6.36 10.36 10.09
C GLU A 23 5.09 9.88 9.36
N ALA A 24 4.74 10.50 8.23
CA ALA A 24 3.60 10.08 7.42
C ALA A 24 3.78 8.66 6.86
N ALA A 25 4.98 8.30 6.42
CA ALA A 25 5.30 6.97 5.93
C ALA A 25 5.17 5.91 7.04
N LEU A 26 5.68 6.21 8.24
CA LEU A 26 5.55 5.32 9.41
C LEU A 26 4.09 5.15 9.82
N PHE A 27 3.35 6.25 9.90
CA PHE A 27 1.91 6.23 10.20
C PHE A 27 1.13 5.38 9.20
N ASN A 28 1.34 5.61 7.89
CA ASN A 28 0.64 4.88 6.85
C ASN A 28 1.05 3.40 6.80
N THR A 29 2.32 3.09 7.06
CA THR A 29 2.79 1.70 7.17
C THR A 29 2.07 0.97 8.31
N LYS A 30 1.98 1.60 9.49
CA LYS A 30 1.23 1.04 10.62
C LYS A 30 -0.24 0.82 10.28
N LYS A 31 -0.90 1.81 9.65
CA LYS A 31 -2.30 1.72 9.19
C LYS A 31 -2.52 0.51 8.26
N VAL A 32 -1.64 0.29 7.29
CA VAL A 32 -1.71 -0.86 6.37
C VAL A 32 -1.54 -2.17 7.12
N ILE A 33 -0.52 -2.28 7.98
CA ILE A 33 -0.26 -3.51 8.76
C ILE A 33 -1.45 -3.84 9.69
N GLU A 34 -2.04 -2.83 10.32
CA GLU A 34 -3.21 -3.00 11.18
C GLU A 34 -4.42 -3.51 10.40
N ALA A 35 -4.68 -2.98 9.19
CA ALA A 35 -5.75 -3.48 8.33
C ALA A 35 -5.53 -4.96 7.95
N PHE A 36 -4.31 -5.33 7.55
CA PHE A 36 -3.98 -6.73 7.24
C PHE A 36 -4.19 -7.66 8.45
N ARG A 37 -3.78 -7.24 9.65
CA ARG A 37 -3.99 -7.99 10.89
C ARG A 37 -5.46 -8.13 11.25
N LYS A 38 -6.24 -7.04 11.13
CA LYS A 38 -7.68 -7.03 11.39
C LYS A 38 -8.43 -8.01 10.49
N HIS A 39 -8.05 -8.08 9.21
CA HIS A 39 -8.61 -9.00 8.23
C HIS A 39 -7.99 -10.40 8.28
N LYS A 40 -7.09 -10.68 9.24
CA LYS A 40 -6.47 -11.99 9.48
C LYS A 40 -5.86 -12.60 8.23
N VAL A 41 -5.18 -11.76 7.42
CA VAL A 41 -4.50 -12.21 6.21
C VAL A 41 -3.43 -13.22 6.58
N SER A 42 -3.41 -14.31 5.82
CA SER A 42 -2.37 -15.34 5.86
C SER A 42 -1.92 -15.68 4.43
N ASP A 43 -0.91 -16.53 4.32
CA ASP A 43 -0.43 -17.10 3.07
C ASP A 43 -1.53 -17.79 2.25
N TYR A 44 -2.57 -18.31 2.90
CA TYR A 44 -3.74 -18.91 2.24
C TYR A 44 -4.42 -17.96 1.24
N TYR A 45 -4.48 -16.66 1.56
CA TYR A 45 -5.12 -15.63 0.73
C TYR A 45 -4.28 -15.24 -0.49
N LEU A 46 -3.03 -15.69 -0.56
CA LEU A 46 -2.11 -15.43 -1.68
C LEU A 46 -2.18 -16.50 -2.76
N LYS A 47 -3.02 -17.53 -2.57
CA LYS A 47 -3.18 -18.62 -3.54
C LYS A 47 -3.89 -18.09 -4.80
N PRO A 48 -3.40 -18.44 -6.00
CA PRO A 48 -4.05 -18.03 -7.23
C PRO A 48 -5.39 -18.76 -7.40
N SER A 49 -6.35 -18.08 -8.02
CA SER A 49 -7.58 -18.67 -8.55
C SER A 49 -7.51 -18.77 -10.08
N THR A 50 -8.24 -19.72 -10.66
CA THR A 50 -8.29 -19.95 -12.10
C THR A 50 -9.74 -20.07 -12.59
N GLY A 51 -9.93 -20.04 -13.91
CA GLY A 51 -11.26 -20.09 -14.53
C GLY A 51 -12.11 -18.88 -14.13
N TYR A 52 -13.34 -19.13 -13.70
CA TYR A 52 -14.27 -18.06 -13.28
C TYR A 52 -13.92 -17.44 -11.92
N ALA A 53 -13.07 -18.08 -11.11
CA ALA A 53 -12.66 -17.58 -9.79
C ALA A 53 -13.84 -17.18 -8.88
N TYR A 54 -14.91 -17.99 -8.87
CA TYR A 54 -16.00 -17.82 -7.91
C TYR A 54 -15.50 -18.04 -6.48
N SER A 55 -15.97 -17.22 -5.56
CA SER A 55 -15.62 -17.30 -4.13
C SER A 55 -14.11 -17.22 -3.86
N ASP A 56 -13.39 -16.39 -4.62
CA ASP A 56 -11.99 -16.09 -4.36
C ASP A 56 -11.86 -15.22 -3.11
N VAL A 57 -11.63 -15.90 -1.98
CA VAL A 57 -11.44 -15.29 -0.66
C VAL A 57 -10.23 -14.37 -0.59
N GLY A 58 -9.17 -14.62 -1.35
CA GLY A 58 -7.99 -13.74 -1.40
C GLY A 58 -8.34 -12.40 -2.01
N ARG A 59 -8.98 -12.45 -3.19
CA ARG A 59 -9.47 -11.28 -3.92
C ARG A 59 -10.53 -10.50 -3.14
N ASP A 60 -11.48 -11.19 -2.53
CA ASP A 60 -12.58 -10.55 -1.82
C ASP A 60 -12.07 -9.93 -0.49
N THR A 61 -11.09 -10.54 0.16
CA THR A 61 -10.45 -9.96 1.36
C THR A 61 -9.60 -8.75 1.03
N LEU A 62 -8.93 -8.73 -0.14
CA LEU A 62 -8.16 -7.57 -0.60
C LEU A 62 -9.05 -6.31 -0.74
N ASP A 63 -10.28 -6.46 -1.24
CA ASP A 63 -11.24 -5.34 -1.30
C ASP A 63 -11.59 -4.82 0.09
N LEU A 64 -11.82 -5.71 1.06
CA LEU A 64 -12.14 -5.30 2.43
C LEU A 64 -10.98 -4.52 3.08
N ILE A 65 -9.73 -4.96 2.84
CA ILE A 65 -8.53 -4.27 3.32
C ILE A 65 -8.43 -2.87 2.72
N TYR A 66 -8.61 -2.73 1.41
CA TYR A 66 -8.58 -1.43 0.75
C TYR A 66 -9.70 -0.51 1.28
N ALA A 67 -10.93 -1.03 1.40
CA ALA A 67 -12.04 -0.28 1.96
C ALA A 67 -11.72 0.23 3.38
N ASP A 68 -11.12 -0.59 4.25
CA ASP A 68 -10.74 -0.17 5.59
C ASP A 68 -9.60 0.87 5.60
N ILE A 69 -8.57 0.69 4.76
CA ILE A 69 -7.45 1.63 4.67
C ILE A 69 -7.93 3.02 4.23
N PHE A 70 -8.84 3.06 3.25
CA PHE A 70 -9.38 4.29 2.68
C PHE A 70 -10.65 4.80 3.37
N LYS A 71 -11.14 4.11 4.41
CA LYS A 71 -12.36 4.46 5.15
C LYS A 71 -13.60 4.59 4.26
N ALA A 72 -13.69 3.68 3.29
CA ALA A 72 -14.83 3.55 2.39
C ALA A 72 -15.72 2.36 2.82
N GLU A 73 -16.97 2.37 2.37
CA GLU A 73 -17.89 1.25 2.61
C GLU A 73 -17.48 -0.01 1.84
N LYS A 74 -16.93 0.16 0.63
CA LYS A 74 -16.49 -0.90 -0.29
C LYS A 74 -15.31 -0.44 -1.13
N ALA A 75 -14.56 -1.39 -1.67
CA ALA A 75 -13.53 -1.17 -2.67
C ALA A 75 -13.61 -2.25 -3.76
N LEU A 76 -12.96 -2.00 -4.90
CA LEU A 76 -12.82 -2.96 -5.98
C LEU A 76 -11.39 -2.89 -6.54
N VAL A 77 -10.54 -3.83 -6.14
CA VAL A 77 -9.12 -3.86 -6.50
C VAL A 77 -8.78 -5.12 -7.27
N ARG A 78 -8.46 -4.96 -8.55
CA ARG A 78 -8.49 -6.04 -9.53
C ARG A 78 -7.35 -5.89 -10.53
N SER A 79 -6.71 -7.01 -10.87
CA SER A 79 -5.74 -7.08 -11.98
C SER A 79 -6.38 -6.89 -13.36
N GLN A 80 -7.72 -7.00 -13.43
CA GLN A 80 -8.49 -6.76 -14.65
C GLN A 80 -8.49 -5.28 -15.08
N PHE A 81 -8.21 -4.34 -14.17
CA PHE A 81 -7.95 -2.96 -14.54
C PHE A 81 -6.50 -2.85 -15.04
N VAL A 82 -6.35 -2.42 -16.29
CA VAL A 82 -5.04 -2.34 -16.97
C VAL A 82 -4.24 -1.08 -16.60
N SER A 83 -4.88 -0.09 -16.00
CA SER A 83 -4.26 1.15 -15.53
C SER A 83 -5.09 1.79 -14.41
N GLY A 84 -4.50 2.80 -13.78
CA GLY A 84 -5.21 3.72 -12.88
C GLY A 84 -6.16 4.65 -13.61
#